data_AF-H5XDG2-F1
#
_entry.id   AF-H5XDG2-F1
#
_cell.length_a   1.000
_cell.length_b   1.000
_cell.length_c   1.000
_cell.angle_alpha   90.00
_cell.angle_beta   90.00
_cell.angle_gamma   90.00
#
_symmetry.space_group_name_H-M   'P 1'
#
loop_
_entity.id
_entity.type
_entity.pdbx_description
1 polymer ?
#
loop_
_entity_poly.entity_id
_entity_poly.type
_entity_poly.pdbx_seq_one_letter_code
_entity_poly.pdbx_strand_id
1 'polypeptide(L)' 'MPEKNDLHDKTMGELADTAHREGIPFVAHMSQSELVEAIEQQREANELQPEVQPPLPRQPSDEQATGKPTPAS' A
#
# COMPACT_ATOMS: atom_id res chain seq x y z
N MET A 1 2.98 -20.83 -18.73
CA MET A 1 2.39 -19.48 -18.67
C MET A 1 1.77 -19.35 -17.29
N PRO A 2 2.06 -18.32 -16.49
CA PRO A 2 1.40 -18.19 -15.19
C PRO A 2 -0.10 -18.03 -15.45
N GLU A 3 -0.92 -18.79 -14.73
CA GLU A 3 -2.37 -18.61 -14.70
C GLU A 3 -2.62 -17.17 -14.23
N LYS A 4 -2.81 -16.25 -15.18
CA LYS A 4 -3.41 -14.96 -14.90
C LYS A 4 -4.82 -15.30 -14.47
N ASN A 5 -5.02 -15.36 -13.17
CA ASN A 5 -6.30 -15.66 -12.56
C ASN A 5 -7.22 -14.47 -12.91
N ASP A 6 -7.88 -14.57 -14.06
CA ASP A 6 -8.69 -13.51 -14.66
C ASP A 6 -9.72 -13.04 -13.63
N LEU A 7 -9.63 -11.78 -13.24
CA LEU A 7 -10.54 -11.21 -12.23
C LEU A 7 -11.99 -11.26 -12.73
N HIS A 8 -12.19 -11.28 -14.05
CA HIS A 8 -13.48 -11.41 -14.69
C HIS A 8 -14.16 -12.77 -14.48
N ASP A 9 -13.40 -13.83 -14.21
CA ASP A 9 -13.95 -15.18 -13.98
C ASP A 9 -14.25 -15.46 -12.49
N LYS A 10 -13.91 -14.52 -11.60
CA LYS A 10 -14.10 -14.68 -10.15
C LYS A 10 -15.52 -14.31 -9.72
N THR A 11 -15.99 -15.02 -8.70
CA THR A 11 -17.21 -14.64 -7.98
C THR A 11 -17.02 -13.33 -7.20
N MET A 12 -18.11 -12.65 -6.84
CA MET A 12 -18.05 -11.45 -5.99
C MET A 12 -17.34 -11.69 -4.65
N GLY A 13 -17.48 -12.89 -4.06
CA GLY A 13 -16.79 -13.24 -2.81
C GLY A 13 -15.28 -13.36 -3.00
N GLU A 14 -14.82 -13.95 -4.10
CA GLU A 14 -13.40 -14.06 -4.44
C GLU A 14 -12.79 -12.71 -4.83
N LEU A 15 -13.57 -11.85 -5.48
CA LEU A 15 -13.16 -10.47 -5.76
C LEU A 15 -13.04 -9.66 -4.48
N ALA A 16 -13.98 -9.79 -3.54
CA ALA A 16 -13.91 -9.15 -2.23
C ALA A 16 -12.67 -9.60 -1.43
N ASP A 17 -12.38 -10.90 -1.42
CA ASP A 17 -11.17 -11.43 -0.77
C ASP A 17 -9.90 -10.90 -1.44
N THR A 18 -9.86 -10.87 -2.77
CA THR A 18 -8.75 -10.29 -3.53
C THR A 18 -8.57 -8.81 -3.18
N ALA A 19 -9.64 -8.02 -3.18
CA ALA A 19 -9.63 -6.60 -2.87
C ALA A 19 -9.08 -6.31 -1.46
N HIS A 20 -9.48 -7.09 -0.45
CA HIS A 20 -8.92 -6.95 0.89
C HIS A 20 -7.41 -7.21 0.95
N ARG A 21 -6.91 -8.19 0.18
CA ARG A 21 -5.45 -8.47 0.11
C ARG A 21 -4.67 -7.34 -0.54
N GLU A 22 -5.25 -6.70 -1.56
CA GLU A 22 -4.64 -5.56 -2.23
C GLU A 22 -4.78 -4.23 -1.45
N GLY A 23 -5.57 -4.22 -0.37
CA GLY A 23 -5.73 -3.06 0.52
C GLY A 23 -6.99 -2.22 0.31
N ILE A 24 -8.01 -2.75 -0.38
CA ILE A 24 -9.29 -2.08 -0.62
C ILE A 24 -10.31 -2.51 0.45
N PRO A 25 -10.69 -1.65 1.43
CA PRO A 25 -11.49 -2.04 2.59
C PRO A 25 -13.01 -2.05 2.37
N PHE A 26 -13.53 -1.41 1.31
CA PHE A 26 -14.97 -1.25 1.11
C PHE A 26 -15.40 -1.69 -0.30
N VAL A 27 -16.01 -2.88 -0.38
CA VAL A 27 -16.44 -3.49 -1.65
C VAL A 27 -17.96 -3.69 -1.76
N ALA A 28 -18.71 -3.46 -0.67
CA ALA A 28 -20.13 -3.82 -0.55
C ALA A 28 -21.09 -3.04 -1.48
N HIS A 29 -20.67 -1.91 -2.02
CA HIS A 29 -21.48 -1.06 -2.89
C HIS A 29 -20.97 -1.02 -4.34
N MET A 30 -19.89 -1.74 -4.66
CA MET A 30 -19.33 -1.77 -6.01
C MET A 30 -20.01 -2.86 -6.83
N SER A 31 -20.29 -2.54 -8.09
CA SER A 31 -20.57 -3.57 -9.09
C SER A 31 -19.33 -4.45 -9.30
N GLN A 32 -19.53 -5.62 -9.89
CA GLN A 32 -18.42 -6.54 -10.19
C GLN A 32 -17.34 -5.87 -11.04
N SER A 33 -17.72 -5.15 -12.09
CA SER A 33 -16.79 -4.44 -12.97
C SER A 33 -16.01 -3.36 -12.23
N GLU A 34 -16.70 -2.53 -11.42
CA GLU A 34 -16.04 -1.50 -10.61
C GLU A 34 -15.05 -2.10 -9.62
N LEU A 35 -15.37 -3.26 -9.04
CA LEU A 35 -14.49 -3.97 -8.13
C LEU A 35 -13.25 -4.54 -8.85
N VAL A 36 -13.41 -5.07 -10.06
CA VAL A 36 -12.29 -5.53 -10.89
C VAL A 36 -11.36 -4.36 -11.21
N GLU A 37 -11.90 -3.25 -11.70
CA GLU A 37 -11.11 -2.06 -12.04
C GLU A 37 -10.37 -1.50 -10.81
N ALA A 38 -11.03 -1.46 -9.65
CA ALA A 38 -10.41 -1.02 -8.40
C ALA A 38 -9.23 -1.92 -7.99
N ILE A 39 -9.36 -3.23 -8.12
CA ILE A 39 -8.29 -4.20 -7.83
C ILE A 39 -7.10 -3.99 -8.77
N GLU A 40 -7.34 -3.80 -10.07
CA GLU A 40 -6.28 -3.56 -11.05
C GLU A 40 -5.53 -2.25 -10.78
N GLN A 41 -6.27 -1.17 -10.51
CA GLN A 41 -5.67 0.13 -10.19
C GLN A 41 -4.86 0.07 -8.88
N GLN A 42 -5.36 -0.63 -7.85
CA GLN A 42 -4.64 -0.76 -6.60
C GLN A 42 -3.37 -1.61 -6.76
N ARG A 43 -3.41 -2.65 -7.59
CA ARG A 43 -2.21 -3.43 -7.93
C ARG A 43 -1.15 -2.58 -8.62
N GLU A 44 -1.54 -1.84 -9.65
CA GLU A 44 -0.62 -0.94 -10.34
C GLU A 44 -0.03 0.10 -9.36
N ALA A 45 -0.86 0.68 -8.49
CA ALA A 45 -0.39 1.60 -7.45
C ALA A 45 0.59 0.94 -6.47
N ASN A 46 0.32 -0.30 -6.05
CA ASN A 46 1.19 -1.07 -5.17
C ASN A 46 2.51 -1.44 -5.86
N GLU A 47 2.51 -1.75 -7.15
CA GLU A 47 3.72 -2.04 -7.94
C GLU A 47 4.58 -0.78 -8.14
N LEU A 48 3.96 0.39 -8.27
CA LEU A 48 4.64 1.68 -8.41
C LEU A 48 5.15 2.25 -7.08
N GLN A 49 4.65 1.77 -5.95
CA GLN A 49 5.17 2.09 -4.63
C GLN A 49 6.11 0.97 -4.15
N PRO A 50 7.44 1.09 -4.38
CA PRO A 50 8.39 0.19 -3.72
C PRO A 50 8.29 0.43 -2.21
N GLU A 51 7.64 -0.50 -1.52
CA GLU A 51 7.58 -0.67 -0.07
C GLU A 51 7.81 0.62 0.72
N VAL A 52 6.74 1.34 1.06
CA VAL A 52 6.76 2.14 2.28
C VAL A 52 6.84 1.12 3.43
N GLN A 53 8.05 0.65 3.70
CA GLN A 53 8.36 -0.05 4.93
C GLN A 53 7.79 0.79 6.06
N PRO A 54 7.04 0.21 7.01
CA PRO A 54 6.59 0.97 8.17
C PRO A 54 7.81 1.67 8.75
N PRO A 55 7.74 2.97 9.08
CA PRO A 55 8.88 3.68 9.61
C PRO A 55 9.39 2.87 10.80
N LEU A 56 10.63 2.37 10.69
CA LEU A 56 11.33 1.72 11.78
C LEU A 56 11.07 2.58 13.02
N PRO A 57 10.55 2.01 14.13
CA PRO A 57 10.24 2.80 15.31
C PRO A 57 11.51 3.57 15.66
N ARG A 58 11.43 4.90 15.60
CA ARG A 58 12.55 5.79 15.93
C ARG A 58 12.97 5.44 17.34
N GLN A 59 14.06 4.69 17.48
CA GLN A 59 14.70 4.55 18.78
C GLN A 59 15.16 5.96 19.18
N PRO A 60 14.81 6.43 20.39
CA PRO A 60 15.36 7.65 20.93
C PRO A 60 16.81 7.37 21.31
N SER A 61 17.71 7.38 20.32
CA SER A 61 19.15 7.33 20.57
C SER A 61 19.75 8.68 20.21
N ASP A 62 20.26 9.31 21.26
CA ASP A 62 21.13 10.47 21.30
C ASP A 62 20.54 11.82 20.86
N GLU A 63 20.01 12.49 21.88
CA GLU A 63 20.16 13.91 22.15
C GLU A 63 21.53 14.42 21.67
N GLN A 64 21.59 14.76 20.37
CA GLN A 64 22.68 15.52 19.79
C GLN A 64 22.62 16.91 20.45
N ALA A 65 23.42 17.06 21.50
CA ALA A 65 23.81 18.35 22.07
C ALA A 65 24.44 19.20 20.97
N THR A 66 23.58 19.89 20.23
CA THR A 66 23.90 20.90 19.24
C THR A 66 24.18 22.18 19.99
N GLY A 67 25.45 22.61 19.95
CA GLY A 67 25.88 23.81 20.66
C GLY A 67 27.17 24.39 20.09
N LYS A 68 27.20 24.69 18.79
CA LYS A 68 28.06 25.75 18.23
C LYS A 68 27.11 26.77 17.60
N PRO A 69 27.30 28.10 17.76
CA PRO A 69 28.57 28.76 17.43
C PRO A 69 28.94 30.00 18.29
N THR A 70 30.21 30.41 18.28
CA THR A 70 30.60 31.83 18.22
C THR A 70 32.06 31.97 17.80
N PRO A 71 32.37 32.81 16.79
CA PRO A 71 33.70 33.38 16.58
C PRO A 71 33.78 34.75 17.27
N ALA A 72 34.85 35.01 18.02
CA ALA A 72 35.27 36.36 18.39
C ALA A 72 36.78 36.36 18.70
N SER A 73 37.41 37.46 18.29
CA SER A 73 38.84 37.78 18.12
C SER A 73 39.83 37.34 19.18
#